data_AF-A0A820WSU8-F1
#
_entry.id   AF-A0A820WSU8-F1
#
_cell.length_a   1.000
_cell.length_b   1.000
_cell.length_c   1.000
_cell.angle_alpha   90.00
_cell.angle_beta   90.00
_cell.angle_gamma   90.00
#
_symmetry.space_group_name_H-M   'P 1'
#
loop_
_entity.id
_entity.type
_entity.pdbx_description
1 polymer ?
#
loop_
_entity_poly.entity_id
_entity_poly.type
_entity_poly.pdbx_seq_one_letter_code
_entity_poly.pdbx_strand_id
1 'polypeptide(L)'
;MDVDSEPLSSTTGMSNLDEDLMERLRSITTSNHEDLIAQFRSTTNAMLTDEGCAFFLEMSNWNLNEAILAYYDAEMPTDKIPQMRFVGDVTVGEGEAIPPNTKFVKTWRVENSGSEPWPSNCSLRFVNGDRLQDRDEIYVGSLAPGEQTNISVDITSPAVSKIVRSQWRLFTPAGVPFGDPIWLIASVEEGGLMGITQQLEQCHSLGGMNINNYPQPMTNQMTG
;
A
#
# COMPACT_ATOMS: atom_id res chain seq x y z
N MET A 1 68.88 -60.25 42.72
CA MET A 1 69.36 -59.00 42.10
C MET A 1 69.59 -59.31 40.64
N ASP A 2 68.84 -58.86 39.65
CA ASP A 2 67.75 -57.90 39.54
C ASP A 2 67.28 -57.97 38.06
N VAL A 3 65.97 -57.78 37.82
CA VAL A 3 65.39 -56.88 36.77
C VAL A 3 65.70 -57.21 35.29
N ASP A 4 64.78 -57.27 34.34
CA ASP A 4 63.31 -57.15 34.29
C ASP A 4 62.84 -57.70 32.94
N SER A 5 61.61 -58.22 32.93
CA SER A 5 60.88 -58.73 31.77
C SER A 5 60.13 -57.62 31.02
N GLU A 6 60.12 -57.71 29.70
CA GLU A 6 59.12 -57.28 28.68
C GLU A 6 58.48 -55.86 28.71
N PRO A 7 58.19 -55.28 27.52
CA PRO A 7 57.52 -53.98 27.41
C PRO A 7 55.99 -54.07 27.55
N LEU A 8 55.41 -53.27 28.44
CA LEU A 8 53.97 -53.04 28.54
C LEU A 8 53.50 -52.09 27.43
N SER A 9 52.73 -52.63 26.49
CA SER A 9 51.85 -51.88 25.59
C SER A 9 50.50 -51.71 26.28
N SER A 10 50.11 -50.49 26.65
CA SER A 10 48.70 -50.13 26.89
C SER A 10 48.49 -48.62 27.14
N THR A 11 48.50 -47.80 26.08
CA THR A 11 47.85 -46.47 26.09
C THR A 11 47.31 -46.14 24.70
N THR A 12 46.19 -46.75 24.29
CA THR A 12 45.48 -46.41 23.03
C THR A 12 43.94 -46.50 23.16
N GLY A 13 43.42 -46.71 24.38
CA GLY A 13 41.98 -46.92 24.61
C GLY A 13 41.14 -45.67 24.89
N MET A 14 41.77 -44.54 25.28
CA MET A 14 41.05 -43.37 25.80
C MET A 14 40.79 -42.27 24.75
N SER A 15 41.61 -42.17 23.70
CA SER A 15 41.41 -41.19 22.62
C SER A 15 40.30 -41.58 21.64
N ASN A 16 40.16 -42.88 21.35
CA ASN A 16 39.14 -43.38 20.40
C ASN A 16 37.72 -43.21 20.94
N LEU A 17 37.53 -43.29 22.27
CA LEU A 17 36.22 -43.12 22.88
C LEU A 17 35.79 -41.65 22.87
N ASP A 18 36.72 -40.73 23.15
CA ASP A 18 36.46 -39.29 23.09
C ASP A 18 36.27 -38.80 21.66
N GLU A 19 37.02 -39.35 20.69
CA GLU A 19 36.79 -39.10 19.26
C GLU A 19 35.45 -39.64 18.81
N ASP A 20 35.07 -40.89 19.13
CA ASP A 20 33.75 -41.46 18.82
C ASP A 20 32.62 -40.69 19.52
N LEU A 21 32.81 -40.27 20.77
CA LEU A 21 31.85 -39.43 21.48
C LEU A 21 31.72 -38.06 20.81
N MET A 22 32.81 -37.41 20.42
CA MET A 22 32.75 -36.16 19.66
C MET A 22 32.13 -36.36 18.27
N GLU A 23 32.37 -37.51 17.64
CA GLU A 23 31.79 -37.90 16.35
C GLU A 23 30.28 -38.17 16.43
N ARG A 24 29.85 -38.73 17.55
CA ARG A 24 28.44 -38.97 17.85
C ARG A 24 27.75 -37.71 18.31
N LEU A 25 28.41 -36.84 19.07
CA LEU A 25 27.85 -35.55 19.50
C LEU A 25 27.73 -34.55 18.34
N ARG A 26 28.71 -34.52 17.41
CA ARG A 26 28.55 -33.75 16.15
C ARG A 26 27.36 -34.28 15.36
N SER A 27 27.20 -35.61 15.27
CA SER A 27 26.11 -36.24 14.54
C SER A 27 24.75 -36.03 15.20
N ILE A 28 24.66 -36.06 16.53
CA ILE A 28 23.39 -35.87 17.27
C ILE A 28 22.85 -34.45 17.04
N THR A 29 23.75 -33.46 16.99
CA THR A 29 23.37 -32.08 16.73
C THR A 29 22.96 -31.90 15.26
N THR A 30 23.69 -32.49 14.31
CA THR A 30 23.38 -32.37 12.88
C THR A 30 22.15 -33.18 12.45
N SER A 31 21.95 -34.39 12.97
CA SER A 31 20.82 -35.25 12.62
C SER A 31 19.50 -34.68 13.12
N ASN A 32 19.48 -34.11 14.33
CA ASN A 32 18.29 -33.43 14.84
C ASN A 32 17.96 -32.19 14.00
N HIS A 33 18.98 -31.49 13.50
CA HIS A 33 18.80 -30.32 12.64
C HIS A 33 18.24 -30.70 11.26
N GLU A 34 18.75 -31.76 10.64
CA GLU A 34 18.21 -32.30 9.37
C GLU A 34 16.76 -32.77 9.51
N ASP A 35 16.43 -33.46 10.61
CA ASP A 35 15.06 -33.90 10.91
C ASP A 35 14.10 -32.73 11.12
N LEU A 36 14.56 -31.66 11.78
CA LEU A 36 13.79 -30.43 11.98
C LEU A 36 13.55 -29.70 10.66
N ILE A 37 14.54 -29.63 9.76
CA ILE A 37 14.38 -29.08 8.41
C ILE A 37 13.34 -29.86 7.62
N ALA A 38 13.39 -31.21 7.67
CA ALA A 38 12.44 -32.07 6.99
C ALA A 38 11.01 -31.90 7.55
N GLN A 39 10.84 -31.86 8.87
CA GLN A 39 9.55 -31.64 9.52
C GLN A 39 8.97 -30.25 9.25
N PHE A 40 9.82 -29.21 9.30
CA PHE A 40 9.43 -27.85 8.98
C PHE A 40 8.85 -27.79 7.56
N ARG A 41 9.60 -28.30 6.58
CA ARG A 41 9.20 -28.34 5.17
C ARG A 41 7.91 -29.13 4.95
N SER A 42 7.75 -30.26 5.63
CA SER A 42 6.54 -31.08 5.55
C SER A 42 5.32 -30.39 6.15
N THR A 43 5.49 -29.58 7.21
CA THR A 43 4.38 -28.96 7.94
C THR A 43 3.93 -27.64 7.31
N THR A 44 4.87 -26.89 6.76
CA THR A 44 4.60 -25.61 6.07
C THR A 44 4.17 -25.81 4.62
N ASN A 45 4.43 -26.99 4.04
CA ASN A 45 4.33 -27.24 2.60
C ASN A 45 5.11 -26.19 1.78
N ALA A 46 6.18 -25.65 2.37
CA ALA A 46 6.98 -24.58 1.80
C ALA A 46 7.72 -25.06 0.54
N MET A 47 7.75 -24.22 -0.50
CA MET A 47 8.68 -24.38 -1.63
C MET A 47 10.08 -23.81 -1.32
N LEU A 48 10.46 -23.73 -0.05
CA LEU A 48 11.79 -23.29 0.36
C LEU A 48 12.83 -24.39 0.10
N THR A 49 14.06 -23.96 -0.17
CA THR A 49 15.22 -24.86 -0.17
C THR A 49 15.58 -25.25 1.27
N ASP A 50 16.39 -26.28 1.44
CA ASP A 50 16.80 -26.74 2.77
C ASP A 50 17.57 -25.65 3.52
N GLU A 51 18.32 -24.81 2.81
CA GLU A 51 18.99 -23.62 3.38
C GLU A 51 17.98 -22.55 3.83
N GLY A 52 16.88 -22.36 3.09
CA GLY A 52 15.80 -21.46 3.49
C GLY A 52 15.10 -21.93 4.76
N CYS A 53 14.83 -23.23 4.88
CA CYS A 53 14.28 -23.83 6.09
C CYS A 53 15.25 -23.70 7.28
N ALA A 54 16.53 -23.98 7.05
CA ALA A 54 17.58 -23.85 8.06
C ALA A 54 17.67 -22.42 8.59
N PHE A 55 17.56 -21.41 7.73
CA PHE A 55 17.57 -19.99 8.12
C PHE A 55 16.47 -19.64 9.14
N PHE A 56 15.21 -20.06 8.90
CA PHE A 56 14.12 -19.82 9.86
C PHE A 56 14.31 -20.59 11.16
N LEU A 57 14.77 -21.84 11.08
CA LEU A 57 15.10 -22.63 12.27
C LEU A 57 16.25 -21.99 13.07
N GLU A 58 17.30 -21.49 12.42
CA GLU A 58 18.41 -20.79 13.07
C GLU A 58 17.95 -19.51 13.75
N MET A 59 17.13 -18.68 13.09
CA MET A 59 16.54 -17.48 13.69
C MET A 59 15.68 -17.80 14.91
N SER A 60 15.01 -18.95 14.90
CA SER A 60 14.15 -19.43 15.98
C SER A 60 14.89 -20.37 16.97
N ASN A 61 16.23 -20.36 16.97
CA ASN A 61 17.06 -21.19 17.85
C ASN A 61 16.67 -22.69 17.82
N TRP A 62 16.47 -23.21 16.61
CA TRP A 62 16.06 -24.58 16.27
C TRP A 62 14.73 -25.05 16.89
N ASN A 63 13.86 -24.10 17.25
CA ASN A 63 12.50 -24.42 17.69
C ASN A 63 11.56 -24.50 16.47
N LEU A 64 11.07 -25.71 16.18
CA LEU A 64 10.18 -25.98 15.05
C LEU A 64 8.90 -25.15 15.08
N ASN A 65 8.24 -25.02 16.22
CA ASN A 65 6.96 -24.30 16.32
C ASN A 65 7.16 -22.79 16.09
N GLU A 66 8.19 -22.21 16.70
CA GLU A 66 8.54 -20.80 16.51
C GLU A 66 8.99 -20.51 15.08
N ALA A 67 9.74 -21.44 14.45
CA ALA A 67 10.13 -21.32 13.06
C ALA A 67 8.90 -21.37 12.15
N ILE A 68 7.98 -22.33 12.36
CA ILE A 68 6.75 -22.45 11.58
C ILE A 68 5.89 -21.19 11.71
N LEU A 69 5.78 -20.64 12.91
CA LEU A 69 5.10 -19.37 13.14
C LEU A 69 5.80 -18.22 12.41
N ALA A 70 7.12 -18.10 12.51
CA ALA A 70 7.89 -17.07 11.80
C ALA A 70 7.77 -17.20 10.26
N TYR A 71 7.72 -18.42 9.75
CA TYR A 71 7.48 -18.70 8.34
C TYR A 71 6.08 -18.29 7.91
N TYR A 72 5.04 -18.68 8.65
CA TYR A 72 3.69 -18.24 8.34
C TYR A 72 3.52 -16.74 8.54
N ASP A 73 4.17 -16.09 9.50
CA ASP A 73 4.16 -14.62 9.62
C ASP A 73 4.87 -13.93 8.45
N ALA A 74 5.89 -14.58 7.86
CA ALA A 74 6.62 -14.07 6.69
C ALA A 74 5.94 -14.38 5.35
N GLU A 75 5.25 -15.53 5.23
CA GLU A 75 4.58 -16.01 4.01
C GLU A 75 3.07 -15.74 3.97
N MET A 76 2.42 -15.58 5.11
CA MET A 76 1.14 -14.89 5.14
C MET A 76 1.49 -13.45 4.76
N PRO A 77 0.94 -12.91 3.66
CA PRO A 77 0.91 -11.48 3.55
C PRO A 77 0.17 -11.05 4.81
N THR A 78 0.86 -10.40 5.74
CA THR A 78 0.18 -9.37 6.51
C THR A 78 -0.19 -8.35 5.45
N ASP A 79 -1.30 -8.58 4.74
CA ASP A 79 -1.94 -7.60 3.89
C ASP A 79 -2.34 -6.49 4.85
N LYS A 80 -1.35 -5.68 5.22
CA LYS A 80 -1.53 -4.54 6.08
C LYS A 80 -2.57 -3.73 5.36
N ILE A 81 -3.73 -3.60 6.01
CA ILE A 81 -4.86 -2.90 5.42
C ILE A 81 -4.32 -1.54 4.98
N PRO A 82 -4.34 -1.23 3.67
CA PRO A 82 -3.72 -0.02 3.16
C PRO A 82 -4.33 1.19 3.88
N GLN A 83 -3.55 2.24 4.07
CA GLN A 83 -4.04 3.44 4.76
C GLN A 83 -4.23 4.55 3.74
N MET A 84 -5.31 5.29 3.90
CA MET A 84 -5.59 6.46 3.08
C MET A 84 -5.98 7.62 3.99
N ARG A 85 -5.45 8.80 3.68
CA ARG A 85 -5.82 10.06 4.30
C ARG A 85 -6.46 10.97 3.27
N PHE A 86 -7.61 11.52 3.61
CA PHE A 86 -8.22 12.60 2.84
C PHE A 86 -7.41 13.89 3.01
N VAL A 87 -7.01 14.50 1.90
CA VAL A 87 -6.25 15.75 1.89
C VAL A 87 -7.18 16.94 1.68
N GLY A 88 -8.16 16.81 0.80
CA GLY A 88 -9.13 17.88 0.54
C GLY A 88 -9.92 17.70 -0.75
N ASP A 89 -10.95 18.51 -0.90
CA ASP A 89 -11.70 18.64 -2.15
C ASP A 89 -10.90 19.45 -3.17
N VAL A 90 -10.69 18.89 -4.36
CA VAL A 90 -10.05 19.61 -5.48
C VAL A 90 -11.11 20.31 -6.32
N THR A 91 -12.25 19.66 -6.52
CA THR A 91 -13.43 20.27 -7.14
C THR A 91 -14.64 20.05 -6.26
N VAL A 92 -15.60 20.97 -6.36
CA VAL A 92 -16.88 20.93 -5.67
C VAL A 92 -16.73 20.83 -4.16
N GLY A 93 -16.47 21.95 -3.49
CA GLY A 93 -16.31 21.98 -2.04
C GLY A 93 -17.60 21.65 -1.29
N GLU A 94 -17.48 21.37 0.02
CA GLU A 94 -18.67 21.22 0.87
C GLU A 94 -19.58 22.44 0.80
N GLY A 95 -20.86 22.21 0.49
CA GLY A 95 -21.89 23.25 0.48
C GLY A 95 -21.98 24.06 -0.83
N GLU A 96 -21.24 23.69 -1.88
CA GLU A 96 -21.42 24.32 -3.19
C GLU A 96 -22.82 24.04 -3.77
N ALA A 97 -23.39 25.03 -4.44
CA ALA A 97 -24.70 24.95 -5.08
C ALA A 97 -24.59 24.53 -6.55
N ILE A 98 -25.23 23.41 -6.88
CA ILE A 98 -25.22 22.77 -8.20
C ILE A 98 -26.61 22.91 -8.84
N PRO A 99 -26.73 23.36 -10.09
CA PRO A 99 -28.01 23.31 -10.78
C PRO A 99 -28.52 21.86 -10.97
N PRO A 100 -29.83 21.63 -11.02
CA PRO A 100 -30.38 20.30 -11.34
C PRO A 100 -29.92 19.77 -12.71
N ASN A 101 -29.82 18.45 -12.87
CA ASN A 101 -29.41 17.76 -14.10
C ASN A 101 -28.05 18.21 -14.67
N THR A 102 -27.16 18.67 -13.82
CA THR A 102 -25.82 19.15 -14.20
C THR A 102 -24.81 18.02 -14.14
N LYS A 103 -24.04 17.87 -15.22
CA LYS A 103 -22.88 16.98 -15.25
C LYS A 103 -21.64 17.73 -14.79
N PHE A 104 -20.89 17.16 -13.87
CA PHE A 104 -19.64 17.72 -13.37
C PHE A 104 -18.69 16.61 -12.91
N VAL A 105 -17.42 16.95 -12.73
CA VAL A 105 -16.41 16.01 -12.19
C VAL A 105 -16.15 16.36 -10.74
N LYS A 106 -16.45 15.43 -9.83
CA LYS A 106 -16.05 15.52 -8.43
C LYS A 106 -14.65 14.94 -8.26
N THR A 107 -13.73 15.72 -7.69
CA THR A 107 -12.35 15.31 -7.48
C THR A 107 -11.93 15.50 -6.04
N TRP A 108 -11.42 14.43 -5.42
CA TRP A 108 -10.81 14.46 -4.11
C TRP A 108 -9.31 14.28 -4.23
N ARG A 109 -8.54 14.98 -3.39
CA ARG A 109 -7.13 14.68 -3.18
C ARG A 109 -6.99 13.74 -1.99
N VAL A 110 -6.26 12.65 -2.19
CA VAL A 110 -5.97 11.65 -1.17
C VAL A 110 -4.49 11.38 -1.12
N GLU A 111 -4.05 10.84 0.01
CA GLU A 111 -2.67 10.45 0.26
C GLU A 111 -2.62 9.01 0.77
N ASN A 112 -1.60 8.25 0.37
CA ASN A 112 -1.26 7.03 1.07
C ASN A 112 -0.54 7.38 2.38
N SER A 113 -1.28 7.35 3.49
CA SER A 113 -0.76 7.60 4.84
C SER A 113 -0.14 6.37 5.50
N GLY A 114 -0.04 5.26 4.77
CA GLY A 114 0.53 4.00 5.23
C GLY A 114 2.05 3.93 5.07
N SER A 115 2.64 2.83 5.53
CA SER A 115 4.08 2.55 5.39
C SER A 115 4.42 1.72 4.15
N GLU A 116 3.43 1.22 3.42
CA GLU A 116 3.58 0.37 2.25
C GLU A 116 2.78 0.92 1.06
N PRO A 117 3.21 0.67 -0.18
CA PRO A 117 2.47 1.09 -1.36
C PRO A 117 1.10 0.41 -1.41
N TRP A 118 0.09 1.10 -1.92
CA TRP A 118 -1.22 0.48 -2.14
C TRP A 118 -1.11 -0.68 -3.12
N PRO A 119 -1.89 -1.77 -2.95
CA PRO A 119 -2.01 -2.82 -3.94
C PRO A 119 -2.39 -2.26 -5.32
N SER A 120 -1.93 -2.90 -6.39
CA SER A 120 -2.40 -2.56 -7.75
C SER A 120 -3.90 -2.84 -7.87
N ASN A 121 -4.62 -2.05 -8.66
CA ASN A 121 -6.06 -2.20 -8.90
C ASN A 121 -6.96 -1.97 -7.68
N CYS A 122 -6.53 -1.12 -6.74
CA CYS A 122 -7.46 -0.54 -5.76
C CYS A 122 -8.59 0.21 -6.48
N SER A 123 -9.75 0.31 -5.84
CA SER A 123 -10.92 0.96 -6.45
C SER A 123 -11.68 1.82 -5.45
N LEU A 124 -12.14 2.99 -5.88
CA LEU A 124 -13.12 3.79 -5.16
C LEU A 124 -14.52 3.29 -5.53
N ARG A 125 -15.37 3.06 -4.52
CA ARG A 125 -16.73 2.55 -4.69
C ARG A 125 -17.71 3.38 -3.90
N PHE A 126 -18.93 3.51 -4.43
CA PHE A 126 -20.06 4.05 -3.70
C PHE A 126 -20.44 3.10 -2.57
N VAL A 127 -20.66 3.63 -1.36
CA VAL A 127 -21.04 2.81 -0.20
C VAL A 127 -22.40 3.18 0.37
N ASN A 128 -22.80 4.45 0.36
CA ASN A 128 -24.05 4.89 0.97
C ASN A 128 -24.50 6.28 0.49
N GLY A 129 -25.79 6.58 0.70
CA GLY A 129 -26.40 7.89 0.41
C GLY A 129 -26.98 7.98 -0.99
N ASP A 130 -26.85 9.15 -1.61
CA ASP A 130 -27.30 9.41 -2.98
C ASP A 130 -26.31 8.82 -3.99
N ARG A 131 -26.77 7.84 -4.76
CA ARG A 131 -26.00 7.31 -5.90
C ARG A 131 -26.19 8.25 -7.08
N LEU A 132 -25.11 8.94 -7.47
CA LEU A 132 -25.12 9.97 -8.52
C LEU A 132 -24.29 9.59 -9.77
N GLN A 133 -23.85 8.34 -9.81
CA GLN A 133 -23.06 7.72 -10.87
C GLN A 133 -23.42 6.22 -10.93
N ASP A 134 -23.42 5.66 -12.14
CA ASP A 134 -23.80 4.27 -12.41
C ASP A 134 -22.62 3.29 -12.40
N ARG A 135 -21.39 3.78 -12.48
CA ARG A 135 -20.19 2.94 -12.38
C ARG A 135 -20.00 2.43 -10.95
N ASP A 136 -19.78 1.14 -10.80
CA ASP A 136 -19.58 0.50 -9.50
C ASP A 136 -18.16 0.68 -8.92
N GLU A 137 -17.15 0.74 -9.80
CA GLU A 137 -15.74 0.82 -9.40
C GLU A 137 -14.99 1.87 -10.21
N ILE A 138 -14.21 2.69 -9.52
CA ILE A 138 -13.30 3.67 -10.14
C ILE A 138 -11.90 3.30 -9.72
N TYR A 139 -11.14 2.71 -10.65
CA TYR A 139 -9.80 2.24 -10.35
C TYR A 139 -8.86 3.37 -9.99
N VAL A 140 -8.06 3.13 -8.97
CA VAL A 140 -7.02 4.01 -8.46
C VAL A 140 -5.70 3.25 -8.55
N GLY A 141 -4.68 3.94 -9.04
CA GLY A 141 -3.34 3.36 -9.15
C GLY A 141 -2.76 2.96 -7.79
N SER A 142 -1.70 2.15 -7.84
CA SER A 142 -0.84 1.94 -6.68
C SER A 142 -0.18 3.28 -6.32
N LEU A 143 -0.18 3.60 -5.03
CA LEU A 143 0.32 4.87 -4.50
C LEU A 143 1.39 4.58 -3.46
N ALA A 144 2.58 5.15 -3.59
CA ALA A 144 3.67 4.94 -2.65
C ALA A 144 3.40 5.63 -1.29
N PRO A 145 4.04 5.21 -0.19
CA PRO A 145 3.92 5.88 1.10
C PRO A 145 4.19 7.39 1.02
N GLY A 146 3.26 8.20 1.52
CA GLY A 146 3.31 9.67 1.49
C GLY A 146 3.00 10.31 0.14
N GLU A 147 2.78 9.52 -0.91
CA GLU A 147 2.40 10.04 -2.23
C GLU A 147 0.92 10.46 -2.24
N GLN A 148 0.61 11.51 -3.00
CA GLN A 148 -0.75 12.04 -3.16
C GLN A 148 -1.25 11.84 -4.59
N THR A 149 -2.55 11.61 -4.72
CA THR A 149 -3.22 11.54 -6.02
C THR A 149 -4.60 12.18 -5.98
N ASN A 150 -5.11 12.52 -7.15
CA ASN A 150 -6.48 13.01 -7.32
C ASN A 150 -7.35 11.85 -7.83
N ILE A 151 -8.46 11.59 -7.15
CA ILE A 151 -9.47 10.63 -7.60
C ILE A 151 -10.68 11.42 -8.09
N SER A 152 -11.06 11.20 -9.35
CA SER A 152 -12.12 11.92 -10.04
C SER A 152 -13.30 11.01 -10.39
N VAL A 153 -14.51 11.52 -10.24
CA VAL A 153 -15.76 10.82 -10.55
C VAL A 153 -16.66 11.74 -11.36
N ASP A 154 -17.13 11.26 -12.50
CA ASP A 154 -18.19 11.94 -13.24
C ASP A 154 -19.50 11.82 -12.47
N ILE A 155 -20.18 12.92 -12.23
CA ILE A 155 -21.41 12.99 -11.44
C ILE A 155 -22.49 13.68 -12.26
N THR A 156 -23.73 13.20 -12.16
CA THR A 156 -24.90 13.94 -12.62
C THR A 156 -25.76 14.33 -11.42
N SER A 157 -25.99 15.63 -11.23
CA SER A 157 -26.87 16.09 -10.15
C SER A 157 -28.32 15.66 -10.40
N PRO A 158 -29.10 15.35 -9.34
CA PRO A 158 -30.52 15.05 -9.47
C PRO A 158 -31.33 16.16 -10.13
N ALA A 159 -32.48 15.80 -10.69
CA ALA A 159 -33.45 16.77 -11.22
C ALA A 159 -34.19 17.55 -10.12
N VAL A 160 -34.26 17.01 -8.92
CA VAL A 160 -35.00 17.59 -7.79
C VAL A 160 -34.04 18.34 -6.88
N SER A 161 -34.39 19.58 -6.54
CA SER A 161 -33.65 20.39 -5.59
C SER A 161 -33.63 19.75 -4.21
N LYS A 162 -32.42 19.45 -3.71
CA LYS A 162 -32.17 18.86 -2.39
C LYS A 162 -30.69 18.94 -2.03
N ILE A 163 -30.38 18.74 -0.76
CA ILE A 163 -29.01 18.43 -0.35
C ILE A 163 -28.70 16.99 -0.75
N VAL A 164 -27.66 16.80 -1.55
CA VAL A 164 -27.13 15.47 -1.89
C VAL A 164 -26.00 15.09 -0.97
N ARG A 165 -25.97 13.82 -0.56
CA ARG A 165 -24.88 13.24 0.24
C ARG A 165 -24.48 11.89 -0.35
N SER A 166 -23.32 11.82 -0.99
CA SER A 166 -22.80 10.59 -1.59
C SER A 166 -21.53 10.17 -0.89
N GLN A 167 -21.55 8.97 -0.28
CA GLN A 167 -20.42 8.43 0.47
C GLN A 167 -19.66 7.41 -0.38
N TRP A 168 -18.33 7.53 -0.39
CA TRP A 168 -17.43 6.69 -1.17
C TRP A 168 -16.31 6.13 -0.29
N ARG A 169 -15.80 4.95 -0.63
CA ARG A 169 -14.69 4.33 0.09
C ARG A 169 -13.78 3.55 -0.85
N LEU A 170 -12.50 3.48 -0.49
CA LEU A 170 -11.53 2.67 -1.22
C LEU A 170 -11.62 1.21 -0.81
N PHE A 171 -11.36 0.33 -1.78
CA PHE A 171 -11.33 -1.12 -1.63
C PHE A 171 -10.08 -1.69 -2.29
N THR A 172 -9.48 -2.67 -1.63
CA THR A 172 -8.41 -3.49 -2.22
C THR A 172 -8.97 -4.37 -3.34
N PRO A 173 -8.12 -4.97 -4.19
CA PRO A 173 -8.55 -5.94 -5.20
C PRO A 173 -9.27 -7.15 -4.62
N ALA A 174 -8.94 -7.52 -3.38
CA ALA A 174 -9.61 -8.58 -2.62
C ALA A 174 -10.99 -8.16 -2.07
N GLY A 175 -11.43 -6.91 -2.32
CA GLY A 175 -12.72 -6.39 -1.85
C GLY A 175 -12.71 -5.95 -0.39
N VAL A 176 -11.54 -5.74 0.21
CA VAL A 176 -11.42 -5.27 1.60
C VAL A 176 -11.48 -3.73 1.62
N PRO A 177 -12.42 -3.10 2.35
CA PRO A 177 -12.49 -1.65 2.46
C PRO A 177 -11.31 -1.10 3.27
N PHE A 178 -10.77 0.05 2.86
CA PHE A 178 -9.68 0.70 3.57
C PHE A 178 -9.77 2.23 3.53
N GLY A 179 -9.07 2.88 4.46
CA GLY A 179 -9.18 4.32 4.70
C GLY A 179 -10.54 4.76 5.24
N ASP A 180 -10.65 6.05 5.57
CA ASP A 180 -11.90 6.67 5.97
C ASP A 180 -12.80 6.93 4.75
N PRO A 181 -14.14 6.90 4.90
CA PRO A 181 -15.05 7.29 3.83
C PRO A 181 -14.88 8.76 3.44
N ILE A 182 -14.89 9.04 2.14
CA ILE A 182 -14.90 10.40 1.58
C ILE A 182 -16.29 10.75 1.04
N TRP A 183 -16.60 12.03 0.98
CA TRP A 183 -17.97 12.50 0.76
C TRP A 183 -18.07 13.51 -0.39
N LEU A 184 -19.19 13.46 -1.09
CA LEU A 184 -19.74 14.58 -1.85
C LEU A 184 -20.97 15.09 -1.10
N ILE A 185 -20.90 16.31 -0.59
CA ILE A 185 -22.02 17.01 0.05
C ILE A 185 -22.21 18.35 -0.66
N ALA A 186 -23.34 18.49 -1.34
CA ALA A 186 -23.66 19.68 -2.12
C ALA A 186 -25.16 19.99 -2.06
N SER A 187 -25.53 21.25 -2.29
CA SER A 187 -26.95 21.62 -2.46
C SER A 187 -27.30 21.65 -3.93
N VAL A 188 -28.42 21.04 -4.31
CA VAL A 188 -28.95 21.10 -5.67
C VAL A 188 -30.05 22.14 -5.72
N GLU A 189 -29.83 23.23 -6.44
CA GLU A 189 -30.69 24.41 -6.46
C GLU A 189 -30.66 25.10 -7.83
N GLU A 190 -31.80 25.59 -8.32
CA GLU A 190 -31.91 26.22 -9.65
C GLU A 190 -31.00 27.45 -9.85
N GLY A 191 -30.56 28.09 -8.76
CA GLY A 191 -29.63 29.22 -8.77
C GLY A 191 -28.15 28.86 -8.60
N GLY A 192 -27.79 27.57 -8.65
CA GLY A 192 -26.40 27.13 -8.46
C GLY A 192 -25.43 27.76 -9.47
N LEU A 193 -24.30 28.26 -8.99
CA LEU A 193 -23.33 28.97 -9.83
C LEU A 193 -22.25 28.06 -10.43
N MET A 194 -22.19 26.77 -10.04
CA MET A 194 -21.12 25.86 -10.46
C MET A 194 -20.92 25.81 -11.99
N GLY A 195 -22.01 25.82 -12.76
CA GLY A 195 -21.92 25.83 -14.22
C GLY A 195 -21.25 27.08 -14.78
N ILE A 196 -21.45 28.22 -14.11
CA ILE A 196 -20.87 29.51 -14.49
C ILE A 196 -19.42 29.61 -14.01
N THR A 197 -19.11 29.19 -12.79
CA THR A 197 -17.74 29.25 -12.24
C THR A 197 -16.78 28.34 -12.99
N GLN A 198 -17.18 27.11 -13.35
CA GLN A 198 -16.34 26.23 -14.19
C GLN A 198 -16.15 26.79 -15.60
N GLN A 199 -17.18 27.39 -16.21
CA GLN A 199 -17.03 28.05 -17.51
C GLN A 199 -16.09 29.25 -17.43
N LEU A 200 -16.17 30.05 -16.36
CA LEU A 200 -15.29 31.20 -16.16
C LEU A 200 -13.84 30.74 -15.98
N GLU A 201 -13.58 29.70 -15.18
CA GLU A 201 -12.24 29.11 -15.01
C GLU A 201 -11.66 28.59 -16.33
N GLN A 202 -12.48 27.93 -17.16
CA GLN A 202 -12.08 27.49 -18.51
C GLN A 202 -11.82 28.68 -19.45
N CYS A 203 -12.63 29.74 -19.41
CA CYS A 203 -12.41 30.97 -20.18
C CYS A 203 -11.13 31.71 -19.77
N HIS A 204 -10.77 31.70 -18.49
CA HIS A 204 -9.53 32.31 -18.01
C HIS A 204 -8.28 31.57 -18.53
N SER A 205 -8.36 30.24 -18.73
CA SER A 205 -7.27 29.47 -19.35
C SER A 205 -7.05 29.77 -20.84
N LEU A 206 -8.10 30.22 -21.54
CA LEU A 206 -8.07 30.63 -22.95
C LEU A 206 -7.77 32.13 -23.12
N GLY A 207 -7.87 32.93 -22.06
CA GLY A 207 -7.73 34.39 -22.06
C GLY A 207 -6.29 34.92 -22.09
N GLY A 208 -5.28 34.05 -22.25
CA GLY A 208 -3.88 34.42 -22.46
C GLY A 208 -3.62 35.08 -23.82
N MET A 209 -4.44 36.04 -24.25
CA MET A 209 -4.09 36.92 -25.36
C MET A 209 -3.01 37.89 -24.87
N ASN A 210 -1.81 37.72 -25.41
CA ASN A 210 -0.62 38.54 -25.21
C ASN A 210 -0.92 40.02 -25.53
N ILE A 211 -1.17 40.84 -24.51
CA ILE A 211 -1.46 42.29 -24.61
C ILE A 211 -0.22 43.16 -24.92
N ASN A 212 0.92 42.59 -25.32
CA ASN A 212 2.16 43.34 -25.55
C ASN A 212 2.36 43.89 -26.96
N ASN A 213 1.30 44.16 -27.74
CA ASN A 213 1.47 44.72 -29.09
C ASN A 213 0.75 46.07 -29.31
N TYR A 214 0.91 46.98 -28.36
CA TYR A 214 0.63 48.40 -28.60
C TYR A 214 1.89 49.10 -29.12
N PRO A 215 1.88 49.70 -30.33
CA PRO A 215 3.00 50.50 -30.81
C PRO A 215 3.14 51.76 -29.94
N GLN A 216 4.35 51.97 -29.40
CA GLN A 216 4.70 53.12 -28.57
C GLN A 216 4.65 54.43 -29.39
N PRO A 217 4.08 55.53 -28.86
CA PRO A 217 4.10 56.83 -29.55
C PRO A 217 5.51 57.44 -29.52
N MET A 218 5.95 57.99 -30.67
CA MET A 218 7.20 58.75 -30.81
C MET A 218 7.12 60.07 -30.02
N THR A 219 7.90 60.19 -28.96
CA THR A 219 8.06 61.44 -28.20
C THR A 219 9.01 62.38 -28.95
N ASN A 220 8.47 63.45 -29.53
CA ASN A 220 9.26 64.55 -30.09
C ASN A 220 9.82 65.41 -28.94
N GLN A 221 11.14 65.43 -28.80
CA GLN A 221 11.84 66.34 -27.88
C GLN A 221 12.00 67.71 -28.56
N MET A 222 11.29 68.72 -28.07
CA MET A 222 11.63 70.13 -28.27
C MET A 222 12.60 70.54 -27.17
N THR A 223 13.86 70.74 -27.53
CA THR A 223 14.82 71.55 -26.74
C THR A 223 14.95 72.90 -27.42
N GLY A 224 14.78 73.97 -26.63
CA GLY A 224 15.23 75.31 -26.98
C GLY A 224 16.73 75.48 -26.89
#